data_AF-S7MQW5-F1
#
_entry.id   AF-S7MQW5-F1
#
_cell.length_a   1.000
_cell.length_b   1.000
_cell.length_c   1.000
_cell.angle_alpha   90.00
_cell.angle_beta   90.00
_cell.angle_gamma   90.00
#
_symmetry.space_group_name_H-M   'P 1'
#
loop_
_entity.id
_entity.type
_entity.pdbx_description
1 polymer ?
#
loop_
_entity_poly.entity_id
_entity_poly.type
_entity_poly.pdbx_seq_one_letter_code
_entity_poly.pdbx_strand_id
1 'polypeptide(L)'
;MQLIHWFTNNKKFESQDTVALLETILDGIVDPIDSTLRDFCGRCIREFLRWSIKQTTPQQQEKSSVNTKSLFKRLYSFALHPNAFKRLGASLAFNNIYREFRLVNHMIGESCTFEFWRSESIDTTV
;
A
#
# COMPACT_ATOMS: atom_id res chain seq x y z
N MET A 1 -6.17 -7.12 13.18
CA MET A 1 -5.30 -5.92 13.28
C MET A 1 -4.00 -6.18 14.04
N GLN A 2 -4.00 -6.78 15.24
CA GLN A 2 -2.76 -7.01 16.03
C GLN A 2 -1.66 -7.80 15.29
N LEU A 3 -2.01 -8.78 14.46
CA LEU A 3 -1.05 -9.51 13.63
C LEU A 3 -0.29 -8.57 12.68
N ILE A 4 -0.97 -7.62 12.06
CA ILE A 4 -0.33 -6.62 11.17
C ILE A 4 0.73 -5.86 11.97
N HIS A 5 0.40 -5.40 13.19
CA HIS A 5 1.32 -4.65 14.04
C HIS A 5 2.55 -5.47 14.42
N TRP A 6 2.38 -6.77 14.65
CA TRP A 6 3.47 -7.69 14.95
C TRP A 6 4.38 -7.92 13.73
N PHE A 7 3.79 -8.21 12.56
CA PHE A 7 4.54 -8.48 11.33
C PHE A 7 5.26 -7.25 10.78
N THR A 8 4.72 -6.04 10.98
CA THR A 8 5.40 -4.80 10.60
C THR A 8 6.55 -4.44 11.55
N ASN A 9 6.56 -4.96 12.78
CA ASN A 9 7.62 -4.74 13.78
C ASN A 9 8.86 -5.62 13.55
N ASN A 10 8.72 -6.64 12.70
CA ASN A 10 9.66 -7.74 12.66
C ASN A 10 11.01 -7.26 12.12
N LYS A 11 12.04 -7.28 12.97
CA LYS A 11 13.41 -6.81 12.68
C LYS A 11 14.16 -7.69 11.68
N LYS A 12 13.57 -8.82 11.27
CA LYS A 12 14.09 -9.66 10.18
C LYS A 12 13.67 -9.05 8.84
N PHE A 13 14.66 -8.50 8.14
CA PHE A 13 14.57 -8.06 6.75
C PHE A 13 13.86 -9.13 5.91
N GLU A 14 12.81 -8.77 5.18
CA GLU A 14 12.04 -9.67 4.30
C GLU A 14 11.63 -11.00 4.94
N SER A 15 11.03 -10.95 6.14
CA SER A 15 10.28 -12.10 6.64
C SER A 15 9.26 -12.53 5.58
N GLN A 16 9.39 -13.77 5.09
CA GLN A 16 8.45 -14.37 4.14
C GLN A 16 7.01 -14.28 4.66
N ASP A 17 6.82 -14.31 5.98
CA ASP A 17 5.51 -14.16 6.62
C ASP A 17 4.92 -12.77 6.41
N THR A 18 5.72 -11.70 6.53
CA THR A 18 5.26 -10.33 6.29
C THR A 18 4.92 -10.11 4.81
N VAL A 19 5.67 -10.75 3.90
CA VAL A 19 5.38 -10.74 2.46
C VAL A 19 4.07 -11.46 2.17
N ALA A 20 3.90 -12.68 2.68
CA ALA A 20 2.68 -13.46 2.51
C ALA A 20 1.45 -12.75 3.09
N LEU A 21 1.59 -12.11 4.25
CA LEU A 21 0.53 -11.28 4.83
C LEU A 21 0.14 -10.14 3.89
N LEU A 22 1.12 -9.40 3.36
CA LEU A 22 0.87 -8.28 2.45
C LEU A 22 0.20 -8.75 1.15
N GLU A 23 0.67 -9.85 0.58
CA GLU A 23 0.08 -10.44 -0.64
C GLU A 23 -1.35 -10.89 -0.41
N THR A 24 -1.64 -11.56 0.72
CA THR A 24 -3.00 -11.97 1.08
C THR A 24 -3.95 -10.77 1.19
N ILE A 25 -3.49 -9.66 1.78
CA ILE A 25 -4.29 -8.42 1.86
C ILE A 25 -4.52 -7.82 0.47
N LEU A 26 -3.50 -7.81 -0.39
CA LEU A 26 -3.58 -7.28 -1.74
C LEU A 26 -4.44 -8.13 -2.68
N ASP A 27 -4.44 -9.45 -2.52
CA ASP A 27 -5.33 -10.32 -3.28
C ASP A 27 -6.79 -10.08 -2.86
N GLY A 28 -7.05 -9.84 -1.58
CA GLY A 28 -8.40 -9.50 -1.10
C GLY A 28 -8.91 -8.13 -1.56
N ILE A 29 -8.05 -7.13 -1.79
CA ILE A 29 -8.51 -5.81 -2.25
C ILE A 29 -8.91 -5.80 -3.73
N VAL A 30 -8.44 -6.78 -4.51
CA VAL A 30 -8.76 -6.94 -5.94
C VAL A 30 -9.85 -7.98 -6.17
N ASP A 31 -10.56 -8.39 -5.11
CA ASP A 31 -11.63 -9.38 -5.21
C ASP A 31 -12.75 -8.89 -6.16
N PRO A 32 -13.19 -9.71 -7.13
CA PRO A 32 -14.19 -9.28 -8.11
C PRO A 32 -15.61 -9.20 -7.56
N ILE A 33 -15.92 -9.88 -6.46
CA ILE A 33 -17.30 -10.15 -6.00
C ILE A 33 -17.57 -9.50 -4.64
N ASP A 34 -16.71 -9.73 -3.65
CA ASP A 34 -16.91 -9.33 -2.27
C ASP A 34 -16.41 -7.91 -2.00
N SER A 35 -17.33 -6.94 -2.10
CA SER A 35 -17.05 -5.54 -1.77
C SER A 35 -16.69 -5.33 -0.30
N THR A 36 -17.24 -6.16 0.61
CA THR A 36 -16.97 -6.02 2.05
C THR A 36 -15.55 -6.47 2.40
N LEU A 37 -15.06 -7.52 1.73
CA LEU A 37 -13.67 -7.94 1.80
C LEU A 37 -12.74 -6.85 1.29
N ARG A 38 -13.04 -6.23 0.14
CA ARG A 38 -12.24 -5.12 -0.40
C ARG A 38 -12.13 -3.95 0.58
N ASP A 39 -13.26 -3.53 1.18
CA ASP A 39 -13.29 -2.45 2.16
C ASP A 39 -12.48 -2.79 3.42
N PHE A 40 -12.56 -4.04 3.88
CA PHE A 40 -11.77 -4.52 5.00
C PHE A 40 -10.27 -4.53 4.67
N CYS A 41 -9.89 -5.04 3.50
CA CYS A 41 -8.51 -5.02 3.02
C CYS A 41 -7.96 -3.59 2.90
N GLY A 42 -8.76 -2.63 2.45
CA GLY A 42 -8.37 -1.20 2.44
C GLY A 42 -7.97 -0.70 3.83
N ARG A 43 -8.73 -1.05 4.87
CA ARG A 43 -8.39 -0.73 6.27
C ARG A 43 -7.13 -1.45 6.74
N CYS A 44 -6.93 -2.70 6.33
CA CYS A 44 -5.72 -3.47 6.63
C CYS A 44 -4.47 -2.85 6.01
N ILE A 45 -4.54 -2.41 4.75
CA ILE A 45 -3.44 -1.70 4.06
C ILE A 45 -3.08 -0.41 4.80
N ARG A 46 -4.10 0.35 5.24
CA ARG A 46 -3.88 1.56 6.04
C ARG A 46 -3.15 1.29 7.35
N GLU A 47 -3.59 0.28 8.10
CA GLU A 47 -2.92 -0.11 9.34
C GLU A 47 -1.49 -0.63 9.09
N PHE A 48 -1.28 -1.41 8.03
CA PHE A 48 0.05 -1.89 7.62
C PHE A 48 1.00 -0.73 7.35
N LEU A 49 0.57 0.26 6.57
CA LEU A 49 1.38 1.44 6.27
C LEU A 49 1.67 2.25 7.54
N ARG A 50 0.62 2.55 8.32
CA ARG A 50 0.73 3.35 9.55
C ARG A 50 1.73 2.76 10.53
N TRP A 51 1.69 1.44 10.75
CA TRP A 51 2.60 0.77 11.66
C TRP A 51 4.00 0.59 11.09
N SER A 52 4.13 0.34 9.79
CA SER A 52 5.42 0.35 9.11
C SER A 52 6.16 1.68 9.32
N ILE A 53 5.45 2.81 9.23
CA ILE A 53 6.03 4.13 9.50
C ILE A 53 6.41 4.27 10.98
N LYS A 54 5.49 3.97 11.90
CA LYS A 54 5.71 4.13 13.35
C LYS A 54 6.86 3.28 13.90
N GLN A 55 7.11 2.12 13.31
CA GLN A 55 8.12 1.17 13.77
C GLN A 55 9.48 1.34 13.07
N THR A 56 9.56 2.23 12.08
CA THR A 56 10.82 2.56 11.40
C THR A 56 11.57 3.62 12.20
N THR A 57 12.87 3.44 12.42
CA THR A 57 13.70 4.47 13.07
C THR A 57 14.01 5.62 12.10
N PRO A 58 14.30 6.85 12.58
CA PRO A 58 14.61 7.99 11.69
C PRO A 58 15.71 7.70 10.66
N GLN A 59 16.76 6.98 11.07
CA GLN A 59 17.88 6.56 10.22
C GLN A 59 17.47 5.56 9.13
N GLN A 60 16.52 4.67 9.42
CA GLN A 60 15.94 3.75 8.43
C GLN A 60 14.92 4.46 7.53
N GLN A 61 14.31 5.54 8.03
CA GLN A 61 13.33 6.32 7.30
C GLN A 61 13.97 7.18 6.21
N GLU A 62 15.19 7.68 6.43
CA GLU A 62 16.02 8.32 5.39
C GLU A 62 16.32 7.37 4.21
N LYS A 63 16.45 6.06 4.47
CA LYS A 63 16.62 5.04 3.41
C LYS A 63 15.28 4.53 2.83
N SER A 64 14.17 5.13 3.27
CA SER A 64 12.78 4.68 3.12
C SER A 64 12.52 3.27 3.66
N SER A 65 11.44 3.11 4.43
CA SER A 65 11.09 1.80 4.99
C SER A 65 10.88 0.77 3.86
N VAL A 66 11.46 -0.42 4.02
CA VAL A 66 11.36 -1.53 3.06
C VAL A 66 9.90 -1.92 2.85
N ASN A 67 9.12 -1.99 3.92
CA ASN A 67 7.69 -2.32 3.87
C ASN A 67 6.89 -1.29 3.06
N THR A 68 7.17 0.00 3.26
CA THR A 68 6.51 1.09 2.54
C THR A 68 6.85 1.05 1.05
N LYS A 69 8.12 0.89 0.70
CA LYS A 69 8.56 0.73 -0.71
C LYS A 69 7.90 -0.48 -1.37
N SER A 70 7.88 -1.62 -0.66
CA SER A 70 7.31 -2.87 -1.15
C SER A 70 5.80 -2.76 -1.40
N LEU A 71 5.07 -2.06 -0.52
CA LEU A 71 3.65 -1.76 -0.71
C LEU A 71 3.42 -0.89 -1.94
N PHE A 72 4.11 0.26 -2.06
CA PHE A 72 3.90 1.19 -3.18
C PHE A 72 4.28 0.58 -4.53
N LYS A 73 5.35 -0.21 -4.60
CA LYS A 73 5.73 -0.91 -5.84
C LYS A 73 4.62 -1.85 -6.32
N ARG A 74 3.98 -2.59 -5.41
CA ARG A 74 2.87 -3.49 -5.74
C ARG A 74 1.61 -2.72 -6.14
N LEU A 75 1.26 -1.65 -5.41
CA LEU A 75 0.11 -0.80 -5.77
C LEU A 75 0.29 -0.11 -7.13
N TYR A 76 1.51 0.35 -7.44
CA TYR A 76 1.84 0.89 -8.76
C TYR A 76 1.67 -0.16 -9.87
N SER A 77 2.13 -1.39 -9.61
CA SER A 77 1.90 -2.51 -10.53
C SER A 77 0.42 -2.83 -10.74
N PHE A 78 -0.44 -2.62 -9.74
CA PHE A 78 -1.88 -2.80 -9.85
C PHE A 78 -2.55 -1.68 -10.63
N ALA A 79 -2.15 -0.43 -10.42
CA ALA A 79 -2.67 0.75 -11.13
C ALA A 79 -2.43 0.67 -12.65
N LEU A 80 -1.27 0.15 -13.07
CA LEU A 80 -0.94 -0.01 -14.49
C LEU A 80 -1.45 -1.32 -15.11
N HIS A 81 -2.22 -2.12 -14.36
CA HIS A 81 -2.62 -3.44 -14.82
C HIS A 81 -3.85 -3.37 -15.77
N PRO A 82 -3.91 -4.18 -16.85
CA PRO A 82 -5.07 -4.19 -17.76
C PRO A 82 -6.39 -4.66 -17.10
N ASN A 83 -6.29 -5.45 -16.04
CA ASN A 83 -7.43 -5.90 -15.23
C ASN A 83 -8.05 -4.73 -14.43
N ALA A 84 -9.34 -4.47 -14.67
CA ALA A 84 -10.11 -3.41 -14.01
C ALA A 84 -10.16 -3.52 -12.47
N PHE A 85 -10.28 -4.74 -11.91
CA PHE A 85 -10.33 -4.94 -10.46
C PHE A 85 -8.99 -4.65 -9.78
N LYS A 86 -7.87 -4.87 -10.48
CA LYS A 86 -6.55 -4.48 -9.98
C LYS A 86 -6.41 -2.95 -9.94
N ARG A 87 -6.85 -2.24 -10.99
CA ARG A 87 -6.85 -0.76 -10.99
C ARG A 87 -7.78 -0.21 -9.91
N LEU A 88 -9.00 -0.73 -9.82
CA LEU A 88 -9.95 -0.38 -8.77
C LEU A 88 -9.37 -0.62 -7.37
N GLY A 89 -8.76 -1.79 -7.14
CA GLY A 89 -8.13 -2.11 -5.87
C GLY A 89 -6.97 -1.17 -5.52
N ALA A 90 -6.18 -0.74 -6.52
CA ALA A 90 -5.12 0.25 -6.33
C ALA A 90 -5.68 1.62 -5.91
N SER A 91 -6.70 2.13 -6.61
CA SER A 91 -7.36 3.40 -6.25
C SER A 91 -8.03 3.31 -4.87
N LEU A 92 -8.68 2.19 -4.55
CA LEU A 92 -9.29 1.98 -3.24
C LEU A 92 -8.25 1.93 -2.12
N ALA A 93 -7.12 1.24 -2.34
CA ALA A 93 -6.00 1.23 -1.41
C ALA A 93 -5.49 2.66 -1.17
N PHE A 94 -5.27 3.42 -2.25
CA PHE A 94 -4.77 4.78 -2.21
C PHE A 94 -5.68 5.71 -1.40
N ASN A 95 -7.00 5.62 -1.65
CA ASN A 95 -8.01 6.38 -0.90
C ASN A 95 -7.95 6.09 0.62
N ASN A 96 -7.71 4.84 1.00
CA ASN A 96 -7.59 4.47 2.41
C ASN A 96 -6.30 4.99 3.07
N ILE A 97 -5.20 5.13 2.32
CA ILE A 97 -3.89 5.52 2.86
C ILE A 97 -3.53 6.99 2.63
N TYR A 98 -4.34 7.75 1.91
CA TYR A 98 -4.04 9.14 1.53
C TYR A 98 -3.65 10.04 2.71
N ARG A 99 -4.34 9.87 3.86
CA ARG A 99 -4.07 10.68 5.06
C ARG A 99 -2.70 10.36 5.66
N GLU A 100 -2.38 9.09 5.78
CA GLU A 100 -1.10 8.59 6.28
C GLU A 100 0.02 8.93 5.29
N PHE A 101 -0.24 8.82 4.00
CA PHE A 101 0.70 9.13 2.93
C PHE A 101 1.11 10.60 2.90
N ARG A 102 0.17 11.53 3.14
CA ARG A 102 0.50 12.97 3.24
C ARG A 102 1.53 13.27 4.33
N LEU A 103 1.53 12.51 5.43
CA LEU A 103 2.52 12.66 6.50
C LEU A 103 3.91 12.14 6.09
N VAL A 104 3.96 11.21 5.14
CA VAL A 104 5.18 10.54 4.67
C VAL A 104 5.72 11.15 3.39
N ASN A 105 4.92 11.89 2.63
CA ASN A 105 5.34 12.53 1.37
C ASN A 105 6.48 13.54 1.54
N HIS A 106 6.63 14.14 2.72
CA HIS A 106 7.83 14.92 3.05
C HIS A 106 9.13 14.07 3.00
N MET A 107 9.02 12.74 3.05
CA MET A 107 10.13 11.80 3.18
C MET A 107 10.39 10.93 1.94
N ILE A 108 9.41 10.74 1.04
CA ILE A 108 9.52 9.79 -0.09
C ILE A 108 9.92 10.47 -1.41
N GLY A 109 9.86 11.81 -1.50
CA GLY A 109 10.14 12.52 -2.75
C GLY A 109 8.98 12.43 -3.74
N GLU A 110 8.76 13.53 -4.47
CA GLU A 110 7.54 13.85 -5.22
C GLU A 110 7.20 12.91 -6.39
N SER A 111 8.14 12.06 -6.83
CA SER A 111 8.01 11.24 -8.03
C SER A 111 6.92 10.16 -7.93
N CYS A 112 6.73 9.53 -6.77
CA CYS A 112 5.74 8.44 -6.61
C CYS A 112 4.29 8.94 -6.64
N THR A 113 4.05 10.16 -6.16
CA THR A 113 2.75 10.84 -6.23
C THR A 113 2.34 11.18 -7.66
N PHE A 114 3.27 11.75 -8.43
CA PHE A 114 2.95 12.38 -9.71
C PHE A 114 2.61 11.36 -10.79
N GLU A 115 3.33 10.24 -10.86
CA GLU A 115 3.05 9.17 -11.83
C GLU A 115 1.73 8.44 -11.55
N PHE A 116 1.37 8.27 -10.27
CA PHE A 116 0.11 7.64 -9.86
C PHE A 116 -1.10 8.49 -10.28
N TRP A 117 -1.10 9.80 -9.96
CA TRP A 117 -2.15 10.73 -10.41
C TRP A 117 -2.23 10.87 -11.94
N ARG A 118 -1.10 10.74 -12.64
CA ARG A 118 -1.07 10.70 -14.11
C ARG A 118 -1.74 9.44 -14.65
N SER A 119 -1.61 8.30 -13.97
CA SER A 119 -2.29 7.06 -14.37
C SER A 119 -3.81 7.13 -14.16
N GLU A 120 -4.29 7.72 -13.05
CA GLU A 120 -5.74 7.89 -12.80
C GLU A 120 -6.39 8.89 -13.77
N SER A 121 -5.68 9.96 -14.16
CA SER A 121 -6.20 10.96 -15.10
C SER A 121 -6.48 10.40 -16.51
N ILE A 122 -5.83 9.31 -16.90
CA ILE A 122 -5.99 8.68 -18.23
C ILE A 122 -7.28 7.83 -18.27
N ASP A 123 -7.71 7.27 -17.14
CA ASP A 123 -8.90 6.41 -17.06
C ASP A 123 -10.22 7.19 -16.89
N THR A 124 -10.19 8.50 -16.67
CA THR A 124 -11.39 9.37 -16.55
C THR A 124 -11.91 9.96 -17.87
N THR A 125 -11.33 9.59 -19.01
CA THR A 125 -11.83 9.98 -20.34
C THR A 125 -12.40 8.79 -21.11
N VAL A 126 -13.53 8.24 -20.62
CA VAL A 126 -14.54 7.54 -21.41
C VAL A 126 -15.91 7.89 -20.86
#